data_AF-J3LJM9-F1
#
_entry.id   AF-J3LJM9-F1
#
_cell.length_a   1.000
_cell.length_b   1.000
_cell.length_c   1.000
_cell.angle_alpha   90.00
_cell.angle_beta   90.00
_cell.angle_gamma   90.00
#
_symmetry.space_group_name_H-M   'P 1'
#
loop_
_entity.id
_entity.type
_entity.pdbx_description
1 polymer ?
#
loop_
_entity_poly.entity_id
_entity_poly.type
_entity_poly.pdbx_seq_one_letter_code
_entity_poly.pdbx_strand_id
1 'polypeptide(L)'
;MDQALELYRSLKGQPFTYQHCWKAVADSLKWNAYVSCSGEGPRKRTPDLNMNAEPMVRPIGVKRAKKGKVSGEVPLEVRDQLKTLVDACESQKEGIEDMKEFQTKMAEHRVEAAAWNFKAVHEKEAKVLEHKNFLLGKFTELLQIDTSKMEAWAKDAHPRAVNNLSAQIWGGVGSADAV
;
A
#
# COMPACT_ATOMS: atom_id res chain seq x y z
N MET A 1 -6.88 -21.26 16.35
CA MET A 1 -6.78 -21.58 14.91
C MET A 1 -7.16 -23.04 14.63
N ASP A 2 -6.70 -24.00 15.43
CA ASP A 2 -6.84 -25.44 15.15
C ASP A 2 -8.27 -26.00 15.27
N GLN A 3 -9.06 -25.49 16.22
CA GLN A 3 -10.43 -25.94 16.48
C GLN A 3 -11.34 -25.85 15.25
N ALA A 4 -11.21 -24.79 14.45
CA ALA A 4 -12.03 -24.62 13.24
C ALA A 4 -11.66 -25.60 12.13
N LEU A 5 -10.36 -25.89 11.98
CA LEU A 5 -9.85 -26.85 11.01
C LEU A 5 -10.23 -28.28 11.42
N GLU A 6 -10.27 -28.54 12.72
CA GLU A 6 -10.70 -29.81 13.31
C GLU A 6 -12.22 -30.02 13.17
N LEU A 7 -13.03 -28.97 13.35
CA LEU A 7 -14.47 -29.00 13.02
C LEU A 7 -14.70 -29.30 11.54
N TYR A 8 -13.96 -28.66 10.64
CA TYR A 8 -14.07 -28.92 9.20
C TYR A 8 -13.69 -30.37 8.86
N ARG A 9 -12.57 -30.86 9.43
CA ARG A 9 -12.12 -32.24 9.26
C ARG A 9 -13.16 -33.23 9.78
N SER A 10 -13.80 -32.94 10.92
CA SER A 10 -14.85 -33.79 11.49
C SER A 10 -16.11 -33.82 10.62
N LEU A 11 -16.47 -32.70 9.99
CA LEU A 11 -17.67 -32.59 9.13
C LEU A 11 -17.47 -33.15 7.72
N LYS A 12 -16.26 -33.04 7.16
CA LYS A 12 -15.98 -33.38 5.75
C LYS A 12 -15.02 -34.55 5.57
N GLY A 13 -14.43 -35.06 6.64
CA GLY A 13 -13.49 -36.18 6.62
C GLY A 13 -12.17 -35.89 5.90
N GLN A 14 -11.93 -34.64 5.49
CA GLN A 14 -10.77 -34.23 4.69
C GLN A 14 -10.12 -32.97 5.28
N PRO A 15 -8.80 -32.81 5.16
CA PRO A 15 -8.12 -31.60 5.61
C PRO A 15 -8.52 -30.40 4.73
N PHE A 16 -8.66 -29.24 5.36
CA PHE A 16 -8.95 -27.99 4.64
C PHE A 16 -7.76 -27.58 3.77
N THR A 17 -8.00 -27.39 2.47
CA THR A 17 -6.97 -27.16 1.45
C THR A 17 -6.48 -25.71 1.37
N TYR A 18 -7.33 -24.72 1.64
CA TYR A 18 -7.02 -23.30 1.47
C TYR A 18 -6.53 -22.61 2.75
N GLN A 19 -5.56 -23.21 3.45
CA GLN A 19 -5.11 -22.74 4.76
C GLN A 19 -4.64 -21.28 4.77
N HIS A 20 -4.03 -20.79 3.68
CA HIS A 20 -3.59 -19.40 3.56
C HIS A 20 -4.76 -18.41 3.59
N CYS A 21 -5.85 -18.70 2.89
CA CYS A 21 -7.06 -17.86 2.92
C CYS A 21 -7.75 -17.93 4.29
N TRP A 22 -7.72 -19.10 4.93
CA TRP A 22 -8.27 -19.27 6.27
C TRP A 22 -7.56 -18.40 7.31
N LYS A 23 -6.22 -18.32 7.28
CA LYS A 23 -5.45 -17.45 8.20
C LYS A 23 -5.91 -15.99 8.17
N ALA A 24 -6.32 -15.48 7.02
CA ALA A 24 -6.79 -14.10 6.89
C ALA A 24 -8.18 -13.86 7.50
N VAL A 25 -9.01 -14.90 7.64
CA VAL A 25 -10.39 -14.79 8.14
C VAL A 25 -10.60 -15.45 9.50
N ALA A 26 -9.62 -16.21 9.99
CA ALA A 26 -9.69 -16.97 11.23
C ALA A 26 -9.93 -16.06 12.46
N ASP A 27 -9.38 -14.84 12.44
CA ASP A 27 -9.54 -13.89 13.54
C ASP A 27 -10.82 -13.05 13.46
N SER A 28 -11.66 -13.30 12.44
CA SER A 28 -12.95 -12.61 12.32
C SER A 28 -13.88 -12.95 13.48
N LEU A 29 -14.48 -11.93 14.08
CA LEU A 29 -15.45 -12.06 15.18
C LEU A 29 -16.59 -13.04 14.85
N LYS A 30 -17.04 -13.04 13.59
CA LYS A 30 -18.12 -13.90 13.09
C LYS A 30 -17.71 -15.38 13.08
N TRP A 31 -16.48 -15.66 12.66
CA TRP A 31 -15.96 -17.04 12.60
C TRP A 31 -15.67 -17.57 14.00
N ASN A 32 -15.09 -16.74 14.87
CA ASN A 32 -14.82 -17.12 16.26
C ASN A 32 -16.10 -17.47 17.03
N ALA A 33 -17.18 -16.70 16.83
CA ALA A 33 -18.49 -17.05 17.39
C ALA A 33 -19.03 -18.38 16.85
N TYR A 34 -18.87 -18.64 15.55
CA TYR A 34 -19.32 -19.89 14.91
C TYR A 34 -18.57 -21.13 15.41
N VAL A 35 -17.25 -21.04 15.54
CA VAL A 35 -16.39 -22.11 16.06
C VAL A 35 -16.70 -22.39 17.54
N SER A 36 -16.91 -21.32 18.33
CA SER A 36 -17.30 -21.45 19.75
C SER A 36 -18.65 -22.14 19.94
N CYS A 37 -19.55 -22.04 18.96
CA CYS A 37 -20.83 -22.75 18.93
C CYS A 37 -20.75 -24.13 18.24
N SER A 38 -19.56 -24.73 18.15
CA SER A 38 -19.33 -26.05 17.54
C SER A 38 -19.84 -26.19 16.09
N GLY A 39 -19.84 -25.09 15.33
CA GLY A 39 -20.33 -25.09 13.94
C GLY A 39 -21.85 -25.05 13.79
N GLU A 40 -22.58 -24.98 14.88
CA GLU A 40 -23.97 -24.57 14.84
C GLU A 40 -23.96 -23.05 14.74
N GLY A 41 -24.45 -22.50 13.63
CA GLY A 41 -24.62 -21.04 13.48
C GLY A 41 -25.36 -20.45 14.68
N PRO A 42 -25.35 -19.13 14.89
CA PRO A 42 -26.03 -18.52 16.03
C PRO A 42 -27.52 -18.88 15.97
N ARG A 43 -27.88 -19.97 16.67
CA ARG A 43 -29.25 -20.36 16.88
C ARG A 43 -29.82 -19.22 17.69
N LYS A 44 -30.95 -18.68 17.24
CA LYS A 44 -31.78 -17.88 18.12
C LYS A 44 -32.05 -18.78 19.31
N ARG A 45 -31.35 -18.56 20.43
CA ARG A 45 -31.68 -19.19 21.70
C ARG A 45 -33.06 -18.66 22.02
N THR A 46 -34.11 -19.37 21.62
CA THR A 46 -35.33 -19.33 22.40
C THR A 46 -34.93 -19.88 23.76
N PRO A 47 -35.03 -19.11 24.84
CA PRO A 47 -34.96 -19.69 26.16
C PRO A 47 -35.96 -20.84 26.17
N ASP A 48 -35.52 -22.03 26.57
CA ASP A 48 -36.36 -23.19 26.74
C ASP A 48 -37.34 -22.88 27.90
N LEU A 49 -38.43 -22.20 27.56
CA LEU A 49 -39.51 -21.90 28.48
C LEU A 49 -40.30 -23.19 28.63
N ASN A 50 -39.84 -24.00 29.58
CA ASN A 50 -40.61 -24.92 30.42
C ASN A 50 -41.99 -25.32 29.85
N MET A 51 -42.11 -26.55 29.35
CA MET A 51 -43.36 -27.13 28.83
C MET A 51 -44.53 -27.23 29.85
N ASN A 52 -44.36 -26.76 31.10
CA ASN A 52 -45.38 -26.74 32.14
C ASN A 52 -45.88 -25.33 32.55
N ALA A 53 -45.62 -24.28 31.76
CA ALA A 53 -46.22 -22.97 32.03
C ALA A 53 -47.65 -22.86 31.48
N GLU A 54 -48.58 -22.33 32.29
CA GLU A 54 -49.99 -22.11 31.94
C GLU A 54 -50.18 -21.39 30.59
N PRO A 55 -51.29 -21.63 29.85
CA PRO A 55 -51.49 -21.11 28.50
C PRO A 55 -51.56 -19.58 28.50
N MET A 56 -50.46 -18.93 28.15
CA MET A 56 -50.41 -17.48 27.98
C MET A 56 -51.21 -17.09 26.72
N VAL A 57 -52.30 -16.33 26.90
CA VAL A 57 -53.16 -15.84 25.82
C VAL A 57 -52.32 -14.95 24.89
N ARG A 58 -52.15 -15.38 23.64
CA ARG A 58 -51.38 -14.65 22.64
C ARG A 58 -52.12 -13.36 22.24
N PRO A 59 -51.43 -12.21 22.11
CA PRO A 59 -52.06 -10.99 21.60
C PRO A 59 -52.64 -11.20 20.20
N ILE A 60 -53.77 -10.54 19.95
CA ILE A 60 -54.54 -10.66 18.70
C ILE A 60 -53.69 -10.37 17.46
N GLY A 61 -53.82 -11.26 16.48
CA GLY A 61 -53.09 -11.23 15.22
C GLY A 61 -53.38 -9.99 14.37
N VAL A 62 -52.34 -9.58 13.64
CA VAL A 62 -52.13 -8.36 12.84
C VAL A 62 -53.26 -7.98 11.86
N LYS A 63 -54.24 -8.86 11.60
CA LYS A 63 -55.28 -8.61 10.58
C LYS A 63 -56.34 -7.58 11.00
N ARG A 64 -56.54 -7.30 12.30
CA ARG A 64 -57.41 -6.19 12.76
C ARG A 64 -56.67 -4.89 13.11
N ALA A 65 -55.34 -4.87 13.07
CA ALA A 65 -54.55 -3.66 13.32
C ALA A 65 -54.60 -2.64 12.16
N LYS A 66 -55.11 -3.04 10.98
CA LYS A 66 -55.15 -2.19 9.78
C LYS A 66 -56.35 -1.22 9.72
N LYS A 67 -57.17 -1.15 10.78
CA LYS A 67 -58.26 -0.16 10.91
C LYS A 67 -57.86 1.06 11.77
N GLY A 68 -56.57 1.35 11.86
CA GLY A 68 -56.03 2.59 12.40
C GLY A 68 -55.37 3.39 11.28
N LYS A 69 -56.09 4.34 10.69
CA LYS A 69 -55.50 5.37 9.86
C LYS A 69 -54.73 6.32 10.78
N VAL A 70 -53.51 5.94 11.15
CA VAL A 70 -52.57 6.87 11.81
C VAL A 70 -51.78 7.54 10.70
N SER A 71 -52.36 8.62 10.17
CA SER A 71 -51.57 9.71 9.59
C SER A 71 -50.87 10.40 10.75
N GLY A 72 -49.89 9.74 11.34
CA GLY A 72 -49.05 10.33 12.36
C GLY A 72 -47.90 11.02 11.67
N GLU A 73 -47.88 12.35 11.73
CA GLU A 73 -46.63 13.07 11.56
C GLU A 73 -45.56 12.38 12.40
N VAL A 74 -44.43 12.03 11.77
CA VAL A 74 -43.25 11.54 12.48
C VAL A 74 -42.98 12.51 13.63
N PRO A 75 -42.90 12.03 14.89
CA PRO A 75 -42.68 12.88 16.07
C PRO A 75 -41.49 13.81 15.83
N LEU A 76 -41.62 15.08 16.21
CA LEU A 76 -40.62 16.14 15.96
C LEU A 76 -39.20 15.71 16.35
N GLU A 77 -39.03 15.06 17.50
CA GLU A 77 -37.72 14.51 17.93
C GLU A 77 -37.10 13.51 16.96
N VAL A 78 -37.89 12.67 16.30
CA VAL A 78 -37.38 11.68 15.34
C VAL A 78 -36.95 12.39 14.04
N ARG A 79 -37.61 13.47 13.66
CA ARG A 79 -37.20 14.30 12.51
C ARG A 79 -35.90 15.05 12.79
N ASP A 80 -35.76 15.59 14.00
CA ASP A 80 -34.54 16.30 14.41
C ASP A 80 -33.34 15.35 14.50
N GLN A 81 -33.52 14.16 15.07
CA GLN A 81 -32.49 13.11 15.08
C GLN A 81 -32.09 12.66 13.67
N LEU A 82 -33.06 12.52 12.76
CA LEU A 82 -32.77 12.17 11.37
C LEU A 82 -31.95 13.27 10.69
N LYS A 83 -32.25 14.54 10.97
CA LYS A 83 -31.49 15.68 10.45
C LYS A 83 -30.07 15.70 10.97
N THR A 84 -29.87 15.50 12.28
CA THR A 84 -28.53 15.39 12.88
C THR A 84 -27.72 14.24 12.28
N LEU A 85 -28.35 13.10 11.98
CA LEU A 85 -27.68 11.97 11.31
C LEU A 85 -27.27 12.30 9.88
N VAL A 86 -28.10 13.04 9.14
CA VAL A 86 -27.77 13.49 7.79
C VAL A 86 -26.59 14.45 7.82
N ASP A 87 -26.62 15.46 8.70
CA ASP A 87 -25.54 16.44 8.87
C ASP A 87 -24.23 15.74 9.26
N ALA A 88 -24.29 14.79 10.21
CA ALA A 88 -23.13 13.99 10.61
C ALA A 88 -22.57 13.13 9.45
N CYS A 89 -23.43 12.59 8.58
CA CYS A 89 -23.00 11.87 7.39
C CYS A 89 -22.34 12.80 6.35
N GLU A 90 -22.82 14.03 6.20
CA GLU A 90 -22.22 15.03 5.32
C GLU A 90 -20.83 15.45 5.84
N SER A 91 -20.71 15.80 7.12
CA SER A 91 -19.41 16.12 7.73
C SER A 91 -18.43 14.94 7.68
N GLN A 92 -18.92 13.70 7.80
CA GLN A 92 -18.06 12.52 7.63
C GLN A 92 -17.54 12.39 6.19
N LYS A 93 -18.38 12.65 5.18
CA LYS A 93 -17.97 12.60 3.78
C LYS A 93 -16.93 13.67 3.47
N GLU A 94 -17.14 14.89 3.96
CA GLU A 94 -16.19 16.00 3.86
C GLU A 94 -14.83 15.62 4.48
N GLY A 95 -14.82 15.09 5.71
CA GLY A 95 -13.57 14.65 6.35
C GLY A 95 -12.86 13.50 5.62
N ILE A 96 -13.60 12.62 4.94
CA ILE A 96 -13.01 11.57 4.08
C ILE A 96 -12.42 12.17 2.80
N GLU A 97 -13.09 13.16 2.21
CA GLU A 97 -12.62 13.88 1.02
C GLU A 97 -11.34 14.66 1.31
N ASP A 98 -11.30 15.43 2.40
CA ASP A 98 -10.11 16.15 2.86
C ASP A 98 -8.92 15.22 3.09
N MET A 99 -9.16 14.07 3.73
CA MET A 99 -8.14 13.05 3.97
C MET A 99 -7.60 12.50 2.65
N LYS A 100 -8.48 12.24 1.68
CA LYS A 100 -8.11 11.74 0.35
C LYS A 100 -7.29 12.78 -0.41
N GLU A 101 -7.68 14.05 -0.36
CA GLU A 101 -6.90 15.14 -0.96
C GLU A 101 -5.53 15.26 -0.32
N PHE A 102 -5.43 15.19 1.01
CA PHE A 102 -4.16 15.23 1.72
C PHE A 102 -3.24 14.07 1.33
N GLN A 103 -3.78 12.84 1.26
CA GLN A 103 -3.02 11.68 0.82
C GLN A 103 -2.55 11.83 -0.63
N THR A 104 -3.38 12.39 -1.51
CA THR A 104 -3.03 12.65 -2.91
C THR A 104 -1.90 13.66 -3.01
N LYS A 105 -1.99 14.80 -2.30
CA LYS A 105 -0.92 15.82 -2.23
C LYS A 105 0.39 15.24 -1.68
N MET A 106 0.33 14.42 -0.65
CA MET A 106 1.52 13.76 -0.09
C MET A 106 2.14 12.74 -1.06
N ALA A 107 1.31 12.03 -1.83
CA ALA A 107 1.79 11.12 -2.86
C ALA A 107 2.45 11.89 -4.02
N GLU A 108 1.84 12.97 -4.49
CA GLU A 108 2.39 13.85 -5.52
C GLU A 108 3.74 14.42 -5.08
N HIS A 109 3.83 14.99 -3.88
CA HIS A 109 5.08 15.52 -3.34
C HIS A 109 6.19 14.46 -3.25
N ARG A 110 5.85 13.21 -2.88
CA ARG A 110 6.80 12.09 -2.88
C ARG A 110 7.31 11.76 -4.28
N VAL A 111 6.44 11.76 -5.27
CA VAL A 111 6.79 11.50 -6.67
C VAL A 111 7.67 12.63 -7.22
N GLU A 112 7.32 13.89 -6.95
CA GLU A 112 8.10 15.05 -7.37
C GLU A 112 9.50 15.05 -6.75
N ALA A 113 9.61 14.78 -5.45
CA ALA A 113 10.91 14.67 -4.79
C ALA A 113 11.79 13.55 -5.41
N ALA A 114 11.19 12.41 -5.75
CA ALA A 114 11.88 11.33 -6.46
C ALA A 114 12.33 11.77 -7.87
N ALA A 115 11.48 12.50 -8.59
CA ALA A 115 11.80 13.02 -9.92
C ALA A 115 12.96 14.03 -9.89
N TRP A 116 12.98 14.93 -8.89
CA TRP A 116 14.10 15.86 -8.69
C TRP A 116 15.41 15.13 -8.41
N ASN A 117 15.39 14.12 -7.55
CA ASN A 117 16.57 13.31 -7.26
C ASN A 117 17.06 12.56 -8.50
N PHE A 118 16.15 11.94 -9.25
CA PHE A 118 16.49 11.26 -10.49
C PHE A 118 17.15 12.21 -11.50
N LYS A 119 16.56 13.40 -11.69
CA LYS A 119 17.10 14.42 -12.59
C LYS A 119 18.48 14.90 -12.15
N ALA A 120 18.68 15.11 -10.85
CA ALA A 120 19.97 15.53 -10.30
C ALA A 120 21.07 14.46 -10.47
N VAL A 121 20.72 13.17 -10.32
CA VAL A 121 21.65 12.06 -10.59
C VAL A 121 22.01 12.01 -12.07
N HIS A 122 21.00 12.03 -12.94
CA HIS A 122 21.23 11.96 -14.39
C HIS A 122 22.02 13.18 -14.92
N GLU A 123 21.81 14.37 -14.37
CA GLU A 123 22.61 15.56 -14.72
C GLU A 123 24.08 15.41 -14.31
N LYS A 124 24.35 14.85 -13.12
CA LYS A 124 25.72 14.55 -12.69
C LYS A 124 26.38 13.51 -13.61
N GLU A 125 25.66 12.44 -13.94
CA GLU A 125 26.14 11.42 -14.87
C GLU A 125 26.42 11.99 -16.27
N ALA A 126 25.53 12.84 -16.78
CA ALA A 126 25.72 13.52 -18.06
C ALA A 126 26.98 14.40 -18.08
N LYS A 127 27.22 15.19 -17.01
CA LYS A 127 28.44 16.00 -16.88
C LYS A 127 29.72 15.14 -16.82
N VAL A 128 29.68 14.02 -16.10
CA VAL A 128 30.81 13.07 -16.06
C VAL A 128 31.06 12.48 -17.46
N LEU A 129 30.00 12.12 -18.18
CA LEU A 129 30.11 11.58 -19.53
C LEU A 129 30.65 12.62 -20.52
N GLU A 130 30.18 13.86 -20.43
CA GLU A 130 30.68 15.00 -21.23
C GLU A 130 32.17 15.23 -20.99
N HIS A 131 32.59 15.25 -19.72
CA HIS A 131 34.01 15.39 -19.36
C HIS A 131 34.86 14.23 -19.90
N LYS A 132 34.38 12.98 -19.79
CA LYS A 132 35.06 11.81 -20.36
C LYS A 132 35.19 11.89 -21.88
N ASN A 133 34.14 12.32 -22.57
CA ASN A 133 34.16 12.53 -24.02
C ASN A 133 35.16 13.63 -24.43
N PHE A 134 35.22 14.73 -23.68
CA PHE A 134 36.21 15.78 -23.90
C PHE A 134 37.64 15.24 -23.75
N LEU A 135 37.93 14.50 -22.67
CA LEU A 135 39.25 13.90 -22.45
C LEU A 135 39.61 12.88 -23.54
N LEU A 136 38.64 12.07 -24.00
CA LEU A 136 38.81 11.15 -25.13
C LEU A 136 39.18 11.88 -26.42
N GLY A 137 38.54 13.02 -26.70
CA GLY A 137 38.89 13.87 -27.83
C GLY A 137 40.35 14.34 -27.75
N LYS A 138 40.76 14.86 -26.59
CA LYS A 138 42.15 15.31 -26.35
C LYS A 138 43.16 14.17 -26.44
N PHE A 139 42.82 13.00 -25.91
CA PHE A 139 43.66 11.81 -26.03
C PHE A 139 43.83 11.36 -27.49
N THR A 140 42.74 11.40 -28.26
CA THR A 140 42.77 11.09 -29.70
C THR A 140 43.63 12.08 -30.47
N GLU A 141 43.48 13.40 -30.21
CA GLU A 141 44.33 14.44 -30.80
C GLU A 141 45.81 14.19 -30.48
N LEU A 142 46.13 13.87 -29.22
CA LEU A 142 47.50 13.65 -28.77
C LEU A 142 48.16 12.43 -29.41
N LEU A 143 47.40 11.35 -29.64
CA LEU A 143 47.87 10.17 -30.34
C LEU A 143 48.15 10.42 -31.83
N GLN A 144 47.50 11.41 -32.44
CA GLN A 144 47.68 11.76 -33.85
C GLN A 144 48.88 12.67 -34.10
N ILE A 145 49.52 13.22 -33.06
CA ILE A 145 50.63 14.14 -33.23
C ILE A 145 51.88 13.41 -33.74
N ASP A 146 52.45 13.87 -34.86
CA ASP A 146 53.75 13.40 -35.36
C ASP A 146 54.89 13.88 -34.44
N THR A 147 55.49 12.94 -33.73
CA THR A 147 56.59 13.22 -32.79
C THR A 147 57.96 13.26 -33.46
N SER A 148 58.09 12.90 -34.75
CA SER A 148 59.39 12.76 -35.43
C SER A 148 60.21 14.05 -35.45
N LYS A 149 59.54 15.20 -35.61
CA LYS A 149 60.15 16.55 -35.72
C LYS A 149 60.20 17.33 -34.40
N MET A 150 59.77 16.74 -33.29
CA MET A 150 59.80 17.40 -31.98
C MET A 150 61.21 17.44 -31.38
N GLU A 151 61.45 18.45 -30.53
CA GLU A 151 62.66 18.53 -29.70
C GLU A 151 62.74 17.38 -28.68
N ALA A 152 63.95 17.05 -28.22
CA ALA A 152 64.18 15.87 -27.36
C ALA A 152 63.35 15.89 -26.06
N TRP A 153 63.19 17.05 -25.43
CA TRP A 153 62.36 17.19 -24.22
C TRP A 153 60.87 16.97 -24.52
N ALA A 154 60.39 17.41 -25.68
CA ALA A 154 59.00 17.25 -26.09
C ALA A 154 58.69 15.79 -26.47
N LYS A 155 59.65 15.08 -27.06
CA LYS A 155 59.58 13.63 -27.31
C LYS A 155 59.50 12.81 -26.02
N ASP A 156 60.21 13.22 -24.96
CA ASP A 156 60.11 12.58 -23.64
C ASP A 156 58.79 12.93 -22.91
N ALA A 157 58.29 14.16 -23.08
CA ALA A 157 57.07 14.62 -22.45
C ALA A 157 55.79 14.05 -23.08
N HIS A 158 55.75 13.83 -24.40
CA HIS A 158 54.60 13.31 -25.14
C HIS A 158 54.02 11.99 -24.57
N PRO A 159 54.81 10.91 -24.37
CA PRO A 159 54.28 9.67 -23.80
C PRO A 159 53.81 9.84 -22.36
N ARG A 160 54.41 10.75 -21.59
CA ARG A 160 53.95 11.07 -20.22
C ARG A 160 52.57 11.73 -20.25
N ALA A 161 52.33 12.65 -21.18
CA ALA A 161 51.04 13.29 -21.38
C ALA A 161 49.97 12.29 -21.86
N VAL A 162 50.31 11.39 -22.79
CA VAL A 162 49.42 10.30 -23.25
C VAL A 162 49.04 9.39 -22.08
N ASN A 163 50.02 8.95 -21.29
CA ASN A 163 49.79 8.10 -20.13
C ASN A 163 48.93 8.80 -19.07
N ASN A 164 49.18 10.08 -18.79
CA ASN A 164 48.38 10.84 -17.83
C ASN A 164 46.91 10.95 -18.25
N LEU A 165 46.64 11.31 -19.51
CA LEU A 165 45.28 11.37 -20.03
C LEU A 165 44.62 9.98 -20.03
N SER A 166 45.34 8.92 -20.41
CA SER A 166 44.80 7.56 -20.35
C SER A 166 44.39 7.15 -18.94
N ALA A 167 45.16 7.54 -17.93
CA ALA A 167 44.86 7.28 -16.53
C ALA A 167 43.66 8.10 -16.03
N GLN A 168 43.46 9.33 -16.52
CA GLN A 168 42.27 10.11 -16.18
C GLN A 168 40.99 9.54 -16.80
N ILE A 169 41.06 9.03 -18.04
CA ILE A 169 39.89 8.48 -18.73
C ILE A 169 39.53 7.11 -18.15
N TRP A 170 40.52 6.24 -17.90
CA TRP A 170 40.32 4.83 -17.53
C TRP A 170 40.61 4.48 -16.08
N GLY A 171 41.41 5.28 -15.37
CA GLY A 171 41.82 5.02 -13.97
C GLY A 171 40.76 5.36 -12.91
N GLY A 172 39.60 5.86 -13.32
CA GLY A 172 38.49 6.21 -12.42
C GLY A 172 37.61 5.04 -11.97
N VAL A 173 38.18 3.86 -11.69
CA VAL A 173 37.53 2.75 -10.96
C VAL A 173 38.63 2.02 -10.15
N GLY A 174 38.92 2.46 -8.93
CA GLY A 174 39.83 1.67 -8.06
C GLY A 174 40.61 2.38 -6.96
N SER A 175 40.22 3.57 -6.49
CA SER A 175 40.89 4.18 -5.33
C SER A 175 39.92 5.02 -4.48
N ALA A 176 38.80 4.42 -4.08
CA ALA A 176 37.91 5.01 -3.08
C ALA A 176 37.66 4.12 -1.86
N ASP A 177 38.24 2.91 -1.80
CA ASP A 177 38.21 2.03 -0.63
C ASP A 177 39.63 1.60 -0.26
N ALA A 178 40.40 2.52 0.30
CA ALA A 178 41.56 2.18 1.11
C ALA A 178 41.75 3.26 2.17
N VAL A 179 41.54 2.83 3.42
CA VAL A 179 41.67 3.50 4.72
C VAL A 179 40.40 4.19 5.23
#